data_AF-A0A9X5XK75-F1
#
_entry.id   AF-A0A9X5XK75-F1
#
_cell.length_a   1.000
_cell.length_b   1.000
_cell.length_c   1.000
_cell.angle_alpha   90.00
_cell.angle_beta   90.00
_cell.angle_gamma   90.00
#
_symmetry.space_group_name_H-M   'P 1'
#
loop_
_entity.id
_entity.type
_entity.pdbx_description
1 polymer ?
#
loop_
_entity_poly.entity_id
_entity_poly.type
_entity_poly.pdbx_seq_one_letter_code
_entity_poly.pdbx_strand_id
1 'polypeptide(L)'
;MLMAKQTSDGMGTIVTDAKGWTLYRYDKDKAAMSMCTGSCAQTWMPVMAQGTPKVMGVQGKLGTITRDDGMKQITLAGWPLYRYMGDTKVGDMNGQGKDGTWYAATPAGKKAVTSSSSGSGSSPSSSMSGMPGM
;
A
#
# COMPACT_ATOMS: atom_id res chain seq x y z
N MET A 1 -1.48 14.46 3.79
CA MET A 1 -1.83 14.41 2.36
C MET A 1 -0.96 13.35 1.71
N LEU A 2 -1.54 12.56 0.81
CA LEU A 2 -0.88 11.47 0.11
C LEU A 2 -0.66 11.83 -1.36
N MET A 3 0.49 11.46 -1.91
CA MET A 3 0.87 11.78 -3.28
C MET A 3 1.33 10.52 -4.00
N ALA A 4 0.92 10.35 -5.25
CA ALA A 4 1.49 9.32 -6.11
C ALA A 4 2.79 9.84 -6.73
N LYS A 5 3.85 9.02 -6.67
CA LYS A 5 5.18 9.36 -7.21
C LYS A 5 5.73 8.19 -8.04
N GLN A 6 6.15 8.50 -9.27
CA GLN A 6 6.86 7.55 -10.12
C GLN A 6 8.27 7.25 -9.56
N THR A 7 8.66 5.98 -9.67
CA THR A 7 9.97 5.48 -9.26
C THR A 7 10.84 5.20 -10.48
N SER A 8 12.13 5.47 -10.37
CA SER A 8 13.12 5.16 -11.41
C SER A 8 13.53 3.68 -11.40
N ASP A 9 13.35 2.98 -10.29
CA ASP A 9 13.80 1.60 -10.04
C ASP A 9 12.88 0.51 -10.65
N GLY A 10 12.00 0.86 -11.59
CA GLY A 10 11.11 -0.11 -12.25
C GLY A 10 10.00 -0.69 -11.37
N MET A 11 9.79 -0.15 -10.16
CA MET A 11 8.65 -0.49 -9.27
C MET A 11 7.35 0.23 -9.67
N GLY A 12 7.40 1.12 -10.68
CA GLY A 12 6.24 1.88 -11.14
C GLY A 12 5.94 3.07 -10.24
N THR A 13 4.67 3.31 -9.94
CA THR A 13 4.23 4.41 -9.08
C THR A 13 3.99 3.91 -7.66
N ILE A 14 4.51 4.64 -6.67
CA ILE A 14 4.25 4.42 -5.24
C ILE A 14 3.52 5.61 -4.63
N VAL A 15 3.09 5.47 -3.39
CA VAL A 15 2.48 6.54 -2.58
C VAL A 15 3.50 7.07 -1.59
N THR A 16 3.59 8.39 -1.52
CA THR A 16 4.36 9.13 -0.51
C THR A 16 3.45 10.04 0.31
N ASP A 17 3.96 10.54 1.43
CA ASP A 17 3.36 11.71 2.07
C ASP A 17 3.71 13.02 1.33
N ALA A 18 3.17 14.14 1.82
CA ALA A 18 3.42 15.48 1.26
C ALA A 18 4.89 15.94 1.34
N LYS A 19 5.69 15.31 2.20
CA LYS A 19 7.13 15.59 2.33
C LYS A 19 7.96 14.67 1.42
N GLY A 20 7.35 13.72 0.70
CA GLY A 20 8.03 12.80 -0.21
C GLY A 20 8.54 11.51 0.44
N TRP A 21 8.08 11.18 1.66
CA TRP A 21 8.45 9.93 2.30
C TRP A 21 7.59 8.77 1.80
N THR A 22 8.24 7.66 1.45
CA THR A 22 7.57 6.44 1.00
C THR A 22 6.65 5.89 2.08
N LEU A 23 5.44 5.49 1.67
CA LEU A 23 4.48 4.85 2.55
C LEU A 23 4.32 3.38 2.22
N TYR A 24 4.22 2.59 3.28
CA TYR A 24 4.19 1.14 3.21
C TYR A 24 2.87 0.59 3.76
N ARG A 25 2.52 -0.60 3.29
CA ARG A 25 1.47 -1.45 3.84
C ARG A 25 2.07 -2.73 4.40
N TYR A 26 1.45 -3.24 5.46
CA TYR A 26 1.84 -4.49 6.09
C TYR A 26 0.93 -5.62 5.63
N ASP A 27 1.50 -6.71 5.13
CA ASP A 27 0.70 -7.82 4.58
C ASP A 27 -0.01 -8.64 5.67
N LYS A 28 0.44 -8.55 6.92
CA LYS A 28 -0.25 -9.19 8.05
C LYS A 28 -1.37 -8.34 8.64
N ASP A 29 -1.57 -7.11 8.16
CA ASP A 29 -2.73 -6.33 8.56
C ASP A 29 -4.02 -6.97 8.08
N LYS A 30 -5.09 -6.77 8.85
CA LYS A 30 -6.44 -7.15 8.45
C LYS A 30 -7.15 -5.95 7.83
N ALA A 31 -8.21 -6.22 7.09
CA ALA A 31 -9.05 -5.17 6.53
C ALA A 31 -9.47 -4.20 7.65
N ALA A 32 -9.10 -2.93 7.50
CA ALA A 32 -9.38 -1.87 8.46
C ALA A 32 -8.82 -2.07 9.90
N MET A 33 -7.80 -2.91 10.09
CA MET A 33 -7.16 -3.09 11.40
C MET A 33 -5.65 -3.29 11.30
N SER A 34 -4.90 -2.48 12.04
CA SER A 34 -3.45 -2.56 12.16
C SER A 34 -3.04 -3.66 13.13
N MET A 35 -2.29 -4.67 12.67
CA MET A 35 -1.62 -5.64 13.53
C MET A 35 -0.25 -5.15 14.02
N CYS A 36 0.24 -4.04 13.47
CA CYS A 36 1.48 -3.40 13.91
C CYS A 36 1.24 -2.46 15.11
N THR A 37 1.50 -2.96 16.31
CA THR A 37 1.41 -2.22 17.59
C THR A 37 2.69 -2.40 18.42
N GLY A 38 2.84 -1.65 19.51
CA GLY A 38 4.03 -1.72 20.39
C GLY A 38 5.33 -1.46 19.63
N SER A 39 6.32 -2.35 19.79
CA SER A 39 7.64 -2.25 19.17
C SER A 39 7.60 -2.24 17.63
N CYS A 40 6.59 -2.87 17.02
CA CYS A 40 6.40 -2.79 15.57
C CYS A 40 6.15 -1.34 15.15
N ALA A 41 5.30 -0.62 15.87
CA ALA A 41 4.93 0.76 15.57
C ALA A 41 6.07 1.77 15.84
N GLN A 42 7.13 1.37 16.55
CA GLN A 42 8.35 2.17 16.69
C GLN A 42 9.22 2.13 15.43
N THR A 43 9.25 0.97 14.76
CA THR A 43 10.01 0.79 13.51
C THR A 43 9.18 1.18 12.28
N TRP A 44 7.89 0.88 12.32
CA TRP A 44 6.89 1.15 11.29
C TRP A 44 5.90 2.16 11.83
N MET A 45 6.28 3.43 11.76
CA MET A 45 5.53 4.53 12.34
C MET A 45 4.17 4.69 11.63
N PRO A 46 3.04 4.63 12.34
CA PRO A 46 1.73 4.75 11.71
C PRO A 46 1.51 6.16 11.17
N VAL A 47 0.95 6.27 9.97
CA VAL A 47 0.60 7.58 9.40
C VAL A 47 -0.73 8.05 9.97
N MET A 48 -0.68 8.97 10.92
CA MET A 48 -1.86 9.47 11.62
C MET A 48 -2.72 10.38 10.74
N ALA A 49 -4.04 10.29 10.94
CA ALA A 49 -5.03 11.11 10.26
C ALA A 49 -5.24 12.43 11.03
N GLN A 50 -4.74 13.53 10.48
CA GLN A 50 -5.00 14.88 10.97
C GLN A 50 -6.19 15.48 10.20
N GLY A 51 -7.39 14.95 10.46
CA GLY A 51 -8.62 15.34 9.74
C GLY A 51 -8.85 14.55 8.45
N THR A 52 -9.56 15.14 7.48
CA THR A 52 -9.90 14.47 6.21
C THR A 52 -8.64 14.30 5.35
N PRO A 53 -8.23 13.06 5.02
CA PRO A 53 -7.03 12.83 4.24
C PRO A 53 -7.22 13.31 2.79
N LYS A 54 -6.31 14.18 2.33
CA LYS A 54 -6.24 14.68 0.95
C LYS A 54 -5.29 13.86 0.09
N VAL A 55 -5.55 13.78 -1.21
CA VAL A 55 -4.73 13.03 -2.19
C VAL A 55 -4.42 13.81 -3.45
N MET A 56 -3.29 13.48 -4.07
CA MET A 56 -2.94 13.82 -5.45
C MET A 56 -2.43 12.58 -6.18
N GLY A 57 -3.07 12.21 -7.29
CA GLY A 57 -2.68 11.06 -8.12
C GLY A 57 -2.91 9.68 -7.49
N VAL A 58 -3.50 9.61 -6.30
CA VAL A 58 -3.90 8.36 -5.65
C VAL A 58 -5.28 7.95 -6.16
N GLN A 59 -5.39 6.70 -6.60
CA GLN A 59 -6.59 6.13 -7.22
C GLN A 59 -7.44 5.33 -6.24
N GLY A 60 -6.81 4.76 -5.20
CA GLY A 60 -7.48 3.97 -4.18
C GLY A 60 -8.31 4.81 -3.22
N LYS A 61 -9.36 4.20 -2.65
CA LYS A 61 -10.22 4.85 -1.66
C LYS A 61 -9.44 5.12 -0.37
N LEU A 62 -9.44 6.37 0.07
CA LEU A 62 -8.92 6.71 1.40
C LEU A 62 -9.94 6.44 2.49
N GLY A 63 -9.42 6.05 3.64
CA GLY A 63 -10.18 5.94 4.86
C GLY A 63 -9.31 6.22 6.08
N THR A 64 -9.89 5.97 7.24
CA THR A 64 -9.19 6.01 8.51
C THR A 64 -9.66 4.86 9.37
N ILE A 65 -8.76 4.32 10.20
CA ILE A 65 -9.09 3.35 11.25
C ILE A 65 -8.77 3.95 12.59
N THR A 66 -9.52 3.56 13.62
CA THR A 66 -9.15 3.83 15.01
C THR A 66 -8.29 2.67 15.49
N ARG A 67 -7.07 2.98 15.92
CA ARG A 67 -6.15 2.00 16.52
C ARG A 67 -6.54 1.74 17.98
N ASP A 68 -5.98 0.69 18.56
CA ASP A 68 -6.19 0.34 19.97
C ASP A 68 -5.71 1.43 20.94
N ASP A 69 -4.73 2.25 20.50
CA ASP A 69 -4.23 3.42 21.23
C ASP A 69 -5.15 4.66 21.13
N GLY A 70 -6.32 4.53 20.47
CA GLY A 70 -7.29 5.60 20.27
C GLY A 70 -6.93 6.58 19.14
N MET A 71 -5.74 6.48 18.54
CA MET A 71 -5.33 7.35 17.44
C MET A 71 -5.93 6.89 16.12
N LYS A 72 -6.23 7.85 15.25
CA LYS A 72 -6.71 7.56 13.89
C LYS A 72 -5.54 7.43 12.94
N GLN A 73 -5.47 6.31 12.23
CA GLN A 73 -4.47 6.06 11.19
C GLN A 73 -5.12 6.10 9.81
N ILE A 74 -4.41 6.65 8.82
CA ILE A 74 -4.88 6.70 7.44
C ILE A 74 -4.80 5.30 6.82
N THR A 75 -5.84 4.94 6.06
CA THR A 75 -5.85 3.76 5.21
C THR A 75 -5.97 4.12 3.73
N LEU A 76 -5.42 3.28 2.87
CA LEU A 76 -5.58 3.34 1.42
C LEU A 76 -6.06 1.99 0.90
N ALA A 77 -7.20 2.00 0.21
CA ALA A 77 -7.91 0.80 -0.21
C ALA A 77 -8.15 -0.19 0.95
N GLY A 78 -8.37 0.34 2.16
CA GLY A 78 -8.59 -0.45 3.39
C GLY A 78 -7.31 -0.90 4.12
N TRP A 79 -6.13 -0.61 3.58
CA TRP A 79 -4.84 -0.97 4.18
C TRP A 79 -4.25 0.17 5.02
N PRO A 80 -3.88 -0.07 6.30
CA PRO A 80 -3.17 0.91 7.11
C PRO A 80 -1.82 1.30 6.49
N LEU A 81 -1.51 2.60 6.54
CA LEU A 81 -0.27 3.14 5.99
C LEU A 81 0.76 3.45 7.07
N TYR A 82 2.02 3.13 6.79
CA TYR A 82 3.15 3.32 7.70
C TYR A 82 4.32 4.02 7.02
N ARG A 83 5.18 4.64 7.82
CA ARG A 83 6.52 5.12 7.44
C ARG A 83 7.57 4.23 8.09
N TYR A 84 8.62 3.93 7.34
CA TYR A 84 9.72 3.13 7.86
C TYR A 84 10.76 4.01 8.53
N MET A 85 11.17 3.65 9.75
CA MET A 85 12.21 4.37 10.49
C MET A 85 13.59 4.27 9.81
N GLY A 86 13.85 3.20 9.06
CA GLY A 86 15.10 3.02 8.32
C GLY A 86 15.17 3.79 6.99
N ASP A 87 14.10 4.49 6.59
CA ASP A 87 14.18 5.48 5.53
C ASP A 87 14.80 6.76 6.13
N THR A 88 15.94 7.17 5.60
CA THR A 88 16.73 8.30 6.16
C THR A 88 16.59 9.57 5.34
N LYS A 89 16.19 9.44 4.08
CA LYS A 89 15.91 10.56 3.17
C LYS A 89 14.61 10.32 2.40
N VAL A 90 14.04 11.42 1.89
CA VAL A 90 12.85 11.38 1.03
C VAL A 90 13.14 10.55 -0.23
N GLY A 91 12.18 9.73 -0.62
CA GLY A 91 12.35 8.78 -1.73
C GLY A 91 13.10 7.49 -1.40
N ASP A 92 13.65 7.32 -0.18
CA ASP A 92 14.15 6.00 0.25
C ASP A 92 13.03 4.96 0.21
N MET A 93 13.41 3.72 -0.13
CA MET A 93 12.51 2.56 -0.16
C MET A 93 13.09 1.38 0.61
N ASN A 94 13.84 1.65 1.69
CA ASN A 94 14.61 0.63 2.42
C ASN A 94 13.70 -0.39 3.12
N GLY A 95 12.42 -0.03 3.33
CA GLY A 95 11.40 -0.93 3.86
C GLY A 95 10.80 -1.91 2.83
N GLN A 96 11.08 -1.74 1.54
CA GLN A 96 10.49 -2.58 0.50
C GLN A 96 10.95 -4.04 0.64
N GLY A 97 10.00 -4.97 0.75
CA GLY A 97 10.27 -6.39 0.91
C GLY A 97 10.79 -6.79 2.28
N LYS A 98 10.83 -5.87 3.27
CA LYS A 98 11.34 -6.18 4.61
C LYS A 98 10.53 -7.32 5.23
N ASP A 99 11.24 -8.32 5.75
CA ASP A 99 10.69 -9.55 6.34
C ASP A 99 9.66 -10.26 5.44
N GLY A 100 9.72 -10.04 4.13
CA GLY A 100 8.77 -10.56 3.13
C GLY A 100 7.32 -10.06 3.31
N THR A 101 7.08 -9.09 4.19
CA THR A 101 5.72 -8.70 4.64
C THR A 101 5.45 -7.21 4.56
N TRP A 102 6.48 -6.39 4.30
CA TRP A 102 6.35 -4.94 4.13
C TRP A 102 6.57 -4.53 2.69
N TYR A 103 5.67 -3.73 2.15
CA TYR A 103 5.71 -3.31 0.75
C TYR A 103 5.28 -1.86 0.62
N ALA A 104 5.95 -1.09 -0.23
CA ALA A 104 5.50 0.24 -0.61
C ALA A 104 4.09 0.14 -1.20
N ALA A 105 3.24 1.10 -0.85
CA ALA A 105 1.87 1.15 -1.35
C ALA A 105 1.85 1.76 -2.75
N THR A 106 1.13 1.13 -3.69
CA THR A 106 0.84 1.73 -5.00
C THR A 106 -0.31 2.74 -4.86
N PRO A 107 -0.54 3.63 -5.86
CA PRO A 107 -1.69 4.54 -5.87
C PRO A 107 -3.05 3.86 -5.70
N ALA A 108 -3.16 2.57 -6.04
CA ALA A 108 -4.37 1.77 -5.84
C ALA A 108 -4.45 1.10 -4.45
N GLY A 109 -3.46 1.29 -3.59
CA GLY A 109 -3.34 0.64 -2.27
C GLY A 109 -2.88 -0.81 -2.32
N LYS A 110 -2.34 -1.27 -3.46
CA LYS A 110 -1.75 -2.61 -3.60
C LYS A 110 -0.27 -2.60 -3.21
N LYS A 111 0.34 -3.79 -3.15
CA LYS A 111 1.80 -3.93 -3.01
C LYS A 111 2.50 -3.43 -4.26
N ALA A 112 3.50 -2.58 -4.10
CA ALA A 112 4.46 -2.33 -5.14
C ALA A 112 5.28 -3.61 -5.33
N VAL A 113 5.28 -4.11 -6.56
CA VAL A 113 6.15 -5.21 -7.01
C VAL A 113 6.94 -4.68 -8.18
N THR A 114 8.20 -5.10 -8.32
CA THR A 114 8.96 -4.84 -9.55
C THR A 114 8.15 -5.38 -10.73
N SER A 115 8.14 -4.63 -11.84
CA SER A 115 7.19 -4.74 -12.96
C SER A 115 7.13 -6.09 -13.69
N SER A 116 7.75 -7.15 -13.17
CA SER A 116 7.56 -8.54 -13.61
C SER A 116 6.27 -9.18 -13.07
N SER A 117 5.56 -8.53 -12.14
CA SER A 117 4.31 -9.08 -11.57
C SER A 117 3.18 -8.04 -11.49
N SER A 118 3.08 -7.14 -12.46
CA SER A 118 1.83 -6.43 -12.72
C SER A 118 0.86 -7.36 -13.44
N GLY A 119 0.19 -8.22 -12.66
CA GLY A 119 -0.98 -8.97 -13.12
C GLY A 119 -2.15 -8.02 -13.36
N SER A 120 -2.11 -7.35 -14.52
CA SER A 120 -3.31 -6.90 -15.22
C SER A 120 -4.06 -8.15 -15.69
N GLY A 121 -5.38 -8.18 -15.43
CA GLY A 121 -6.18 -9.39 -15.43
C GLY A 121 -6.42 -10.05 -16.79
N SER A 122 -7.15 -11.17 -16.74
CA SER A 122 -8.37 -11.40 -17.53
C SER A 122 -8.90 -12.80 -17.22
N SER A 123 -10.17 -12.86 -16.85
CA SER A 123 -11.02 -14.05 -16.97
C SER A 123 -10.85 -14.69 -18.36
N PRO A 124 -10.95 -16.01 -18.50
CA PRO A 124 -11.62 -16.58 -19.64
C PRO A 124 -13.10 -16.76 -19.30
N SER A 125 -13.92 -16.04 -20.06
CA SER A 125 -15.35 -16.27 -20.24
C SER A 125 -15.63 -17.73 -20.60
N SER A 126 -16.77 -18.21 -20.14
CA SER A 126 -17.45 -19.42 -20.56
C SER A 126 -17.60 -19.53 -22.09
N SER A 127 -17.74 -20.78 -22.55
CA SER A 127 -18.48 -21.24 -23.74
C SER A 127 -17.74 -21.33 -25.07
N MET A 128 -17.38 -22.55 -25.48
CA MET A 128 -17.98 -23.30 -26.60
C MET A 128 -17.05 -24.45 -27.02
N SER A 129 -17.59 -25.66 -27.09
CA SER A 129 -17.36 -26.61 -28.19
C SER A 129 -18.27 -27.82 -27.97
N GLY A 130 -19.46 -27.74 -28.59
CA GLY A 130 -20.16 -28.96 -28.99
C GLY A 130 -19.33 -29.68 -30.04
N MET A 131 -19.29 -31.01 -29.98
CA MET A 131 -18.70 -31.83 -31.03
C MET A 131 -19.81 -32.74 -31.59
N PRO A 132 -20.11 -32.68 -32.90
CA PRO A 132 -21.13 -33.48 -33.56
C PRO A 132 -20.63 -34.91 -33.81
N GLY A 133 -21.57 -35.83 -34.00
CA GLY A 133 -21.31 -37.26 -34.10
C GLY A 133 -20.55 -37.73 -35.34
N MET A 134 -19.99 -38.93 -35.19
CA MET A 134 -19.93 -40.02 -36.17
C MET A 134 -19.66 -41.32 -35.41
#